data_AF-F4YB89-F1
#
_entry.id   AF-F4YB89-F1
#
_cell.length_a   1.000
_cell.length_b   1.000
_cell.length_c   1.000
_cell.angle_alpha   90.00
_cell.angle_beta   90.00
_cell.angle_gamma   90.00
#
_symmetry.space_group_name_H-M   'P 1'
#
loop_
_entity.id
_entity.type
_entity.pdbx_description
1 polymer ?
#
loop_
_entity_poly.entity_id
_entity_poly.type
_entity_poly.pdbx_seq_one_letter_code
_entity_poly.pdbx_strand_id
1 'polypeptide(L)'
;RVRRKIQLVDFLLSFRWIIVIFFVLPFSFLYYFSIYLGDMQSERKSYKQRQMEHDENVKEVVKRLGQRDATKDGLVCTARPPWVVVGMRNVDYKRARHFEVDLSKFRNILEIDTERMIARCEPLVNMAQISRVTIPMNLSLAVLAELDDLTVGGLINGFGVEGSSHIFGLFSDTVVALEVVLADGKVVRATKDNEYSDLFYAIPWSQGTLGLLLSAEIKLIPVDQYVKLTYKPVRGNLKELAQAYADSFAPKRW
;
A
#
# COMPACT_ATOMS: atom_id res chain seq x y z
N ARG A 1 11.43 44.81 -22.24
CA ARG A 1 10.66 43.82 -21.43
C ARG A 1 9.51 43.29 -22.27
N VAL A 2 9.56 42.05 -22.75
CA VAL A 2 8.47 41.44 -23.53
C VAL A 2 7.30 41.16 -22.58
N ARG A 3 6.14 41.80 -22.79
CA ARG A 3 4.90 41.48 -22.05
C ARG A 3 4.35 40.15 -22.60
N ARG A 4 4.45 39.08 -21.81
CA ARG A 4 3.80 37.80 -22.12
C ARG A 4 2.29 38.03 -22.19
N LYS A 5 1.64 37.70 -23.30
CA LYS A 5 0.17 37.75 -23.41
C LYS A 5 -0.42 36.73 -22.44
N ILE A 6 -1.43 37.13 -21.67
CA ILE A 6 -2.21 36.21 -20.82
C ILE A 6 -2.86 35.19 -21.75
N GLN A 7 -2.46 33.94 -21.63
CA GLN A 7 -3.00 32.84 -22.43
C GLN A 7 -4.23 32.26 -21.73
N LEU A 8 -5.10 31.55 -22.47
CA LEU A 8 -6.22 30.80 -21.91
C LEU A 8 -5.78 29.91 -20.73
N VAL A 9 -4.56 29.36 -20.81
CA VAL A 9 -3.94 28.57 -19.77
C VAL A 9 -3.77 29.36 -18.47
N ASP A 10 -3.32 30.61 -18.53
CA ASP A 10 -3.13 31.47 -17.35
C ASP A 10 -4.47 31.81 -16.68
N PHE A 11 -5.53 31.99 -17.48
CA PHE A 11 -6.90 32.16 -16.99
C PHE A 11 -7.40 30.88 -16.30
N LEU A 12 -7.27 29.72 -16.95
CA LEU A 12 -7.66 28.42 -16.37
C LEU A 12 -6.88 28.09 -15.09
N LEU A 13 -5.60 28.47 -15.01
CA LEU A 13 -4.79 28.32 -13.80
C LEU A 13 -5.24 29.24 -12.66
N SER A 14 -5.66 30.47 -12.99
CA SER A 14 -6.17 31.44 -12.02
C SER A 14 -7.54 31.03 -11.47
N PHE A 15 -8.39 30.44 -12.32
CA PHE A 15 -9.74 29.98 -11.97
C PHE A 15 -9.83 28.46 -11.78
N ARG A 16 -8.71 27.77 -11.59
CA ARG A 16 -8.68 26.29 -11.45
C ARG A 16 -9.58 25.79 -10.32
N TRP A 17 -9.77 26.61 -9.29
CA TRP A 17 -10.61 26.29 -8.14
C TRP A 17 -12.06 26.02 -8.56
N ILE A 18 -12.57 26.65 -9.63
CA ILE A 18 -13.93 26.39 -10.14
C ILE A 18 -14.01 24.94 -10.63
N ILE A 19 -13.02 24.52 -11.43
CA ILE A 19 -12.93 23.14 -11.93
C ILE A 19 -12.78 22.17 -10.75
N VAL A 20 -11.94 22.51 -9.77
CA VAL A 20 -11.70 21.67 -8.60
C VAL A 20 -12.97 21.50 -7.77
N ILE A 21 -13.66 22.58 -7.41
CA ILE A 21 -14.81 22.54 -6.52
C ILE A 21 -16.02 21.89 -7.19
N PHE A 22 -16.32 22.24 -8.45
CA PHE A 22 -17.57 21.82 -9.08
C PHE A 22 -17.45 20.50 -9.86
N PHE A 23 -16.24 20.06 -10.20
CA PHE A 23 -16.05 18.82 -10.96
C PHE A 23 -15.14 17.86 -10.20
N VAL A 24 -13.89 18.23 -9.95
CA VAL A 24 -12.91 17.29 -9.39
C VAL A 24 -13.35 16.77 -8.03
N LEU A 25 -13.81 17.64 -7.13
CA LEU A 25 -14.19 17.28 -5.77
C LEU A 25 -15.44 16.38 -5.75
N PRO A 26 -16.53 16.67 -6.47
CA PRO A 26 -17.67 15.76 -6.58
C PRO A 26 -17.31 14.40 -7.20
N PHE A 27 -16.54 14.38 -8.30
CA PHE A 27 -16.11 13.11 -8.92
C PHE A 27 -15.21 12.31 -8.00
N SER A 28 -14.27 12.97 -7.33
CA SER A 28 -13.39 12.35 -6.35
C SER A 28 -14.17 11.81 -5.16
N PHE A 29 -15.15 12.56 -4.63
CA PHE A 29 -16.04 12.10 -3.58
C PHE A 29 -16.79 10.84 -4.01
N LEU A 30 -17.45 10.85 -5.18
CA LEU A 30 -18.18 9.69 -5.68
C LEU A 30 -17.28 8.47 -5.86
N TYR A 31 -16.06 8.67 -6.36
CA TYR A 31 -15.07 7.62 -6.52
C TYR A 31 -14.66 7.00 -5.18
N TYR A 32 -14.20 7.82 -4.23
CA TYR A 32 -13.79 7.35 -2.90
C TYR A 32 -14.96 6.76 -2.11
N PHE A 33 -16.16 7.34 -2.22
CA PHE A 33 -17.36 6.84 -1.57
C PHE A 33 -17.76 5.47 -2.11
N SER A 34 -17.65 5.25 -3.43
CA SER A 34 -17.90 3.94 -4.04
C SER A 34 -16.92 2.88 -3.53
N ILE A 35 -15.63 3.20 -3.47
CA ILE A 35 -14.61 2.30 -2.90
C ILE A 35 -14.92 2.00 -1.44
N TYR A 36 -15.21 3.02 -0.64
CA TYR A 36 -15.56 2.87 0.77
C TYR A 36 -16.77 1.95 0.97
N LEU A 37 -17.82 2.10 0.17
CA LEU A 37 -18.98 1.21 0.22
C LEU A 37 -18.61 -0.24 -0.12
N GLY A 38 -17.73 -0.46 -1.09
CA GLY A 38 -17.21 -1.78 -1.43
C GLY A 38 -16.43 -2.40 -0.27
N ASP A 39 -15.54 -1.63 0.36
CA ASP A 39 -14.75 -2.07 1.51
C ASP A 39 -15.68 -2.40 2.70
N MET A 40 -16.69 -1.55 2.98
CA MET A 40 -17.71 -1.84 4.02
C MET A 40 -18.54 -3.10 3.72
N GLN A 41 -18.89 -3.34 2.47
CA GLN A 41 -19.61 -4.56 2.08
C GLN A 41 -18.74 -5.80 2.28
N SER A 42 -17.45 -5.72 1.95
CA SER A 42 -16.50 -6.80 2.21
C SER A 42 -16.31 -7.06 3.70
N GLU A 43 -16.21 -6.01 4.52
CA GLU A 43 -16.08 -6.11 5.98
C GLU A 43 -17.28 -6.83 6.64
N ARG A 44 -18.48 -6.75 6.06
CA ARG A 44 -19.66 -7.50 6.53
C ARG A 44 -19.59 -9.01 6.24
N LYS A 45 -18.72 -9.45 5.33
CA LYS A 45 -18.55 -10.86 4.99
C LYS A 45 -17.71 -11.56 6.04
N SER A 46 -18.03 -12.83 6.30
CA SER A 46 -17.18 -13.70 7.13
C SER A 46 -15.78 -13.83 6.52
N TYR A 47 -14.76 -14.08 7.36
CA TYR A 47 -13.39 -14.37 6.89
C TYR A 47 -13.37 -15.57 5.93
N LYS A 48 -14.17 -16.61 6.20
CA LYS A 48 -14.31 -17.77 5.31
C LYS A 48 -14.78 -17.37 3.91
N GLN A 49 -15.77 -16.49 3.80
CA GLN A 49 -16.26 -16.02 2.51
C GLN A 49 -15.21 -15.19 1.78
N ARG A 50 -14.51 -14.29 2.48
CA ARG A 50 -13.41 -13.49 1.89
C ARG A 50 -12.26 -14.39 1.41
N GLN A 51 -11.95 -15.46 2.13
CA GLN A 51 -10.97 -16.46 1.69
C GLN A 51 -11.41 -17.19 0.42
N MET A 52 -12.69 -17.56 0.30
CA MET A 52 -13.20 -18.17 -0.92
C MET A 52 -13.10 -17.22 -2.13
N GLU A 53 -13.47 -15.96 -1.95
CA GLU A 53 -13.35 -14.92 -2.98
C GLU A 53 -11.88 -14.69 -3.38
N HIS A 54 -10.97 -14.69 -2.41
CA HIS A 54 -9.53 -14.64 -2.63
C HIS A 54 -9.07 -15.82 -3.51
N ASP A 55 -9.40 -17.06 -3.14
CA ASP A 55 -8.98 -18.25 -3.88
C ASP A 55 -9.54 -18.26 -5.32
N GLU A 56 -10.75 -17.74 -5.53
CA GLU A 56 -11.32 -17.54 -6.87
C GLU A 56 -10.55 -16.50 -7.68
N ASN A 57 -10.24 -15.35 -7.08
CA ASN A 57 -9.44 -14.30 -7.71
C ASN A 57 -8.04 -14.79 -8.08
N VAL A 58 -7.41 -15.60 -7.21
CA VAL A 58 -6.10 -16.22 -7.49
C VAL A 58 -6.18 -17.12 -8.73
N LYS A 59 -7.24 -17.93 -8.87
CA LYS A 59 -7.44 -18.77 -10.07
C LYS A 59 -7.61 -17.93 -11.33
N GLU A 60 -8.33 -16.81 -11.26
CA GLU A 60 -8.46 -15.89 -12.39
C GLU A 60 -7.12 -15.30 -12.81
N VAL A 61 -6.28 -14.90 -11.84
CA VAL A 61 -4.93 -14.36 -12.09
C VAL A 61 -4.03 -15.42 -12.73
N VAL A 62 -4.01 -16.64 -12.20
CA VAL A 62 -3.22 -17.75 -12.75
C VAL A 62 -3.69 -18.09 -14.17
N LYS A 63 -5.01 -18.17 -14.38
CA LYS A 63 -5.59 -18.38 -15.71
C LYS A 63 -5.19 -17.27 -16.68
N ARG A 64 -5.24 -16.01 -16.23
CA ARG A 64 -4.82 -14.86 -17.03
C ARG A 64 -3.34 -14.96 -17.41
N LEU A 65 -2.46 -15.29 -16.46
CA LEU A 65 -1.03 -15.48 -16.72
C LEU A 65 -0.76 -16.63 -17.71
N GLY A 66 -1.51 -17.73 -17.62
CA GLY A 66 -1.39 -18.86 -18.55
C GLY A 66 -1.80 -18.55 -19.99
N GLN A 67 -2.51 -17.44 -20.24
CA GLN A 67 -2.84 -16.98 -21.59
C GLN A 67 -1.70 -16.21 -22.26
N ARG A 68 -0.61 -15.94 -21.52
CA ARG A 68 0.51 -15.14 -22.01
C ARG A 68 1.37 -15.94 -23.00
N ASP A 69 1.53 -15.42 -24.20
CA ASP A 69 2.54 -15.87 -25.16
C ASP A 69 3.80 -15.02 -24.98
N ALA A 70 4.84 -15.55 -24.33
CA ALA A 70 6.07 -14.81 -24.05
C ALA A 70 6.80 -14.27 -25.30
N THR A 71 6.52 -14.81 -26.49
CA THR A 71 7.15 -14.38 -27.75
C THR A 71 6.43 -13.18 -28.39
N LYS A 72 5.12 -13.05 -28.13
CA LYS A 72 4.27 -11.99 -28.71
C LYS A 72 3.89 -10.92 -27.69
N ASP A 73 3.55 -11.38 -26.50
CA ASP A 73 3.11 -10.57 -25.39
C ASP A 73 4.31 -10.00 -24.64
N GLY A 74 4.08 -8.80 -24.10
CA GLY A 74 5.07 -8.06 -23.37
C GLY A 74 5.42 -8.61 -21.99
N LEU A 75 6.13 -7.79 -21.22
CA LEU A 75 6.38 -8.06 -19.80
C LEU A 75 5.07 -8.03 -19.01
N VAL A 76 4.93 -8.95 -18.06
CA VAL A 76 3.79 -8.98 -17.14
C VAL A 76 3.79 -7.71 -16.28
N CYS A 77 2.63 -7.08 -16.13
CA CYS A 77 2.46 -5.97 -15.21
C CYS A 77 1.06 -5.93 -14.61
N THR A 78 0.89 -5.21 -13.51
CA THR A 78 -0.44 -4.97 -12.94
C THR A 78 -1.25 -4.05 -13.85
N ALA A 79 -2.53 -4.35 -14.06
CA ALA A 79 -3.48 -3.48 -14.78
C ALA A 79 -3.87 -2.21 -14.00
N ARG A 80 -3.21 -1.89 -12.88
CA ARG A 80 -3.50 -0.71 -12.06
C ARG A 80 -3.26 0.57 -12.87
N PRO A 81 -4.25 1.44 -13.08
CA PRO A 81 -4.06 2.62 -13.92
C PRO A 81 -3.03 3.62 -13.34
N PRO A 82 -2.21 4.29 -14.19
CA PRO A 82 -1.21 5.26 -13.74
C PRO A 82 -1.71 6.38 -12.83
N TRP A 83 -2.89 6.91 -13.11
CA TRP A 83 -3.49 8.05 -12.39
C TRP A 83 -3.94 7.70 -10.96
N VAL A 84 -3.95 6.41 -10.61
CA VAL A 84 -4.27 5.89 -9.26
C VAL A 84 -2.99 5.60 -8.45
N VAL A 85 -1.81 5.77 -9.05
CA VAL A 85 -0.52 5.52 -8.39
C VAL A 85 -0.01 6.82 -7.77
N VAL A 86 0.46 6.75 -6.52
CA VAL A 86 0.96 7.91 -5.74
C VAL A 86 2.34 8.40 -6.23
N GLY A 87 2.95 7.69 -7.18
CA GLY A 87 4.29 8.01 -7.72
C GLY A 87 4.23 8.83 -9.02
N MET A 88 5.02 9.90 -9.08
CA MET A 88 5.23 10.71 -10.30
C MET A 88 6.16 10.03 -11.33
N ARG A 89 6.43 8.73 -11.18
CA ARG A 89 7.39 8.01 -12.02
C ARG A 89 6.85 7.91 -13.44
N ASN A 90 7.73 8.03 -14.43
CA ASN A 90 7.33 7.86 -15.81
C ASN A 90 6.71 6.46 -16.02
N VAL A 91 5.43 6.43 -16.39
CA VAL A 91 4.64 5.20 -16.61
C VAL A 91 4.70 4.71 -18.05
N ASP A 92 5.69 5.15 -18.83
CA ASP A 92 5.90 4.66 -20.19
C ASP A 92 6.10 3.13 -20.23
N TYR A 93 6.55 2.51 -19.13
CA TYR A 93 6.57 1.05 -18.93
C TYR A 93 5.17 0.41 -18.85
N LYS A 94 4.08 1.17 -18.92
CA LYS A 94 2.71 0.68 -19.11
C LYS A 94 2.17 0.95 -20.53
N ARG A 95 2.94 1.67 -21.36
CA ARG A 95 2.54 2.07 -22.71
C ARG A 95 3.18 1.23 -23.82
N ALA A 96 4.29 0.53 -23.53
CA ALA A 96 4.91 -0.42 -24.45
C ALA A 96 4.17 -1.78 -24.42
N ARG A 97 4.59 -2.77 -25.22
CA ARG A 97 3.97 -4.11 -25.19
C ARG A 97 4.09 -4.67 -23.77
N HIS A 98 2.96 -4.83 -23.09
CA HIS A 98 2.86 -5.41 -21.75
C HIS A 98 1.66 -6.35 -21.67
N PHE A 99 1.75 -7.32 -20.77
CA PHE A 99 0.69 -8.26 -20.48
C PHE A 99 0.06 -7.92 -19.14
N GLU A 100 -1.05 -7.19 -19.19
CA GLU A 100 -1.71 -6.71 -17.99
C GLU A 100 -2.47 -7.82 -17.27
N VAL A 101 -2.29 -7.84 -15.94
CA VAL A 101 -2.98 -8.71 -15.00
C VAL A 101 -3.74 -7.84 -14.01
N ASP A 102 -5.06 -8.01 -13.97
CA ASP A 102 -5.90 -7.25 -13.07
C ASP A 102 -5.85 -7.83 -11.65
N LEU A 103 -5.50 -6.98 -10.69
CA LEU A 103 -5.49 -7.29 -9.25
C LEU A 103 -6.51 -6.41 -8.50
N SER A 104 -7.37 -5.67 -9.20
CA SER A 104 -8.31 -4.70 -8.62
C SER A 104 -9.23 -5.29 -7.54
N LYS A 105 -9.52 -6.60 -7.64
CA LYS A 105 -10.36 -7.36 -6.69
C LYS A 105 -9.68 -7.68 -5.36
N PHE A 106 -8.35 -7.58 -5.27
CA PHE A 106 -7.56 -7.97 -4.10
C PHE A 106 -7.56 -6.90 -3.00
N ARG A 107 -8.73 -6.60 -2.42
CA ARG A 107 -9.01 -5.53 -1.45
C ARG A 107 -9.52 -6.00 -0.09
N ASN A 108 -9.45 -7.30 0.20
CA ASN A 108 -10.00 -7.91 1.40
C ASN A 108 -8.93 -8.04 2.49
N ILE A 109 -9.32 -7.70 3.72
CA ILE A 109 -8.65 -8.21 4.92
C ILE A 109 -9.12 -9.67 5.06
N LEU A 110 -8.21 -10.63 4.98
CA LEU A 110 -8.56 -12.06 4.99
C LEU A 110 -8.77 -12.57 6.41
N GLU A 111 -7.96 -12.10 7.36
CA GLU A 111 -7.99 -12.54 8.75
C GLU A 111 -7.28 -11.53 9.67
N ILE A 112 -7.77 -11.35 10.89
CA ILE A 112 -7.07 -10.68 11.99
C ILE A 112 -6.94 -11.71 13.11
N ASP A 113 -5.74 -12.23 13.33
CA ASP A 113 -5.44 -13.18 14.39
C ASP A 113 -4.89 -12.43 15.60
N THR A 114 -5.69 -12.38 16.67
CA THR A 114 -5.36 -11.70 17.92
C THR A 114 -4.46 -12.52 18.84
N GLU A 115 -4.32 -13.82 18.60
CA GLU A 115 -3.42 -14.69 19.38
C GLU A 115 -2.00 -14.64 18.81
N ARG A 116 -1.88 -14.82 17.49
CA ARG A 116 -0.59 -14.72 16.79
C ARG A 116 -0.16 -13.27 16.54
N MET A 117 -1.06 -12.31 16.74
CA MET A 117 -0.85 -10.88 16.46
C MET A 117 -0.46 -10.66 15.00
N ILE A 118 -1.25 -11.21 14.08
CA ILE A 118 -1.02 -11.15 12.63
C ILE A 118 -2.29 -10.70 11.91
N ALA A 119 -2.16 -9.73 11.01
CA ALA A 119 -3.17 -9.41 10.02
C ALA A 119 -2.79 -10.07 8.69
N ARG A 120 -3.68 -10.89 8.12
CA ARG A 120 -3.56 -11.37 6.74
C ARG A 120 -4.44 -10.53 5.84
N CYS A 121 -3.85 -9.90 4.82
CA CYS A 121 -4.57 -8.97 3.95
C CYS A 121 -4.08 -9.05 2.49
N GLU A 122 -4.97 -8.66 1.59
CA GLU A 122 -4.69 -8.57 0.16
C GLU A 122 -3.93 -7.26 -0.18
N PRO A 123 -3.14 -7.22 -1.28
CA PRO A 123 -2.22 -6.13 -1.61
C PRO A 123 -2.85 -4.74 -1.80
N LEU A 124 -4.14 -4.65 -2.14
CA LEU A 124 -4.85 -3.36 -2.32
C LEU A 124 -5.63 -2.92 -1.08
N VAL A 125 -5.56 -3.66 0.02
CA VAL A 125 -5.98 -3.14 1.34
C VAL A 125 -5.14 -1.92 1.66
N ASN A 126 -5.79 -0.81 2.00
CA ASN A 126 -5.14 0.45 2.32
C ASN A 126 -5.02 0.68 3.83
N MET A 127 -4.22 1.68 4.23
CA MET A 127 -3.95 1.97 5.63
C MET A 127 -5.21 2.40 6.38
N ALA A 128 -6.11 3.14 5.74
CA ALA A 128 -7.40 3.50 6.34
C ALA A 128 -8.26 2.28 6.67
N GLN A 129 -8.35 1.32 5.75
CA GLN A 129 -9.17 0.11 5.90
C GLN A 129 -8.65 -0.77 7.04
N ILE A 130 -7.34 -1.05 7.07
CA ILE A 130 -6.77 -1.89 8.12
C ILE A 130 -6.83 -1.21 9.50
N SER A 131 -6.60 0.11 9.57
CA SER A 131 -6.69 0.87 10.82
C SER A 131 -8.11 0.90 11.35
N ARG A 132 -9.11 1.10 10.49
CA ARG A 132 -10.53 1.09 10.87
C ARG A 132 -10.96 -0.24 11.50
N VAL A 133 -10.39 -1.35 11.05
CA VAL A 133 -10.70 -2.68 11.60
C VAL A 133 -9.91 -2.99 12.87
N THR A 134 -8.62 -2.61 12.92
CA THR A 134 -7.71 -3.02 13.99
C THR A 134 -7.76 -2.10 15.22
N ILE A 135 -7.92 -0.78 15.05
CA ILE A 135 -7.95 0.18 16.16
C ILE A 135 -9.07 -0.12 17.18
N PRO A 136 -10.31 -0.44 16.78
CA PRO A 136 -11.36 -0.84 17.73
C PRO A 136 -11.03 -2.10 18.55
N MET A 137 -10.07 -2.91 18.08
CA MET A 137 -9.57 -4.10 18.77
C MET A 137 -8.35 -3.79 19.66
N ASN A 138 -7.98 -2.52 19.83
CA ASN A 138 -6.73 -2.10 20.49
C ASN A 138 -5.47 -2.65 19.79
N LEU A 139 -5.54 -2.81 18.47
CA LEU A 139 -4.44 -3.29 17.63
C LEU A 139 -4.10 -2.30 16.54
N SER A 140 -2.85 -2.31 16.09
CA SER A 140 -2.40 -1.60 14.88
C SER A 140 -1.30 -2.39 14.18
N LEU A 141 -1.03 -2.08 12.93
CA LEU A 141 0.21 -2.53 12.28
C LEU A 141 1.42 -1.96 13.03
N ALA A 142 2.48 -2.75 13.15
CA ALA A 142 3.72 -2.29 13.79
C ALA A 142 4.31 -1.05 13.11
N VAL A 143 4.21 -1.00 11.79
CA VAL A 143 4.56 0.16 10.95
C VAL A 143 3.32 0.54 10.17
N LEU A 144 2.75 1.71 10.46
CA LEU A 144 1.55 2.23 9.82
C LEU A 144 1.88 3.53 9.07
N ALA A 145 1.43 3.61 7.81
CA ALA A 145 1.67 4.79 6.98
C ALA A 145 0.73 5.94 7.31
N GLU A 146 1.26 7.18 7.31
CA GLU A 146 0.47 8.39 7.57
C GLU A 146 -0.61 8.62 6.50
N LEU A 147 -0.35 8.20 5.25
CA LEU A 147 -1.28 8.37 4.14
C LEU A 147 -2.22 7.16 4.01
N ASP A 148 -3.50 7.42 4.28
CA ASP A 148 -4.60 6.45 4.25
C ASP A 148 -4.70 5.61 2.97
N ASP A 149 -4.40 6.21 1.81
CA ASP A 149 -4.51 5.58 0.49
C ASP A 149 -3.34 4.66 0.13
N LEU A 150 -2.28 4.63 0.92
CA LEU A 150 -1.16 3.71 0.69
C LEU A 150 -1.62 2.27 0.93
N THR A 151 -1.28 1.38 0.00
CA THR A 151 -1.71 -0.02 0.05
C THR A 151 -0.60 -0.92 0.58
N VAL A 152 -1.00 -2.02 1.22
CA VAL A 152 -0.10 -3.05 1.76
C VAL A 152 0.95 -3.48 0.73
N GLY A 153 0.51 -3.86 -0.47
CA GLY A 153 1.43 -4.32 -1.53
C GLY A 153 2.36 -3.21 -2.03
N GLY A 154 1.94 -1.95 -1.95
CA GLY A 154 2.77 -0.79 -2.30
C GLY A 154 3.86 -0.52 -1.26
N LEU A 155 3.54 -0.66 0.02
CA LEU A 155 4.50 -0.49 1.11
C LEU A 155 5.54 -1.63 1.14
N ILE A 156 5.12 -2.86 0.85
CA ILE A 156 6.02 -4.03 0.77
C ILE A 156 6.96 -3.91 -0.43
N ASN A 157 6.41 -3.73 -1.64
CA ASN A 157 7.24 -3.67 -2.86
C ASN A 157 8.02 -2.35 -2.99
N GLY A 158 7.59 -1.32 -2.26
CA GLY A 158 8.23 -0.01 -2.17
C GLY A 158 9.27 0.05 -1.06
N PHE A 159 9.33 1.18 -0.37
CA PHE A 159 10.24 1.42 0.74
C PHE A 159 9.55 1.24 2.10
N GLY A 160 8.34 1.82 2.26
CA GLY A 160 7.50 1.65 3.44
C GLY A 160 8.16 2.11 4.74
N VAL A 161 8.58 3.38 4.82
CA VAL A 161 9.20 3.98 6.01
C VAL A 161 8.25 4.94 6.70
N GLU A 162 8.13 4.83 8.02
CA GLU A 162 7.19 5.64 8.79
C GLU A 162 7.74 5.97 10.19
N GLY A 163 6.95 6.73 10.96
CA GLY A 163 7.37 7.22 12.28
C GLY A 163 7.83 6.12 13.24
N SER A 164 7.23 4.93 13.22
CA SER A 164 7.61 3.80 14.07
C SER A 164 8.73 2.91 13.50
N SER A 165 9.24 3.23 12.30
CA SER A 165 10.26 2.40 11.65
C SER A 165 11.60 2.37 12.37
N HIS A 166 11.91 3.38 13.17
CA HIS A 166 13.10 3.37 14.03
C HIS A 166 13.04 2.31 15.16
N ILE A 167 11.85 1.77 15.45
CA ILE A 167 11.62 0.73 16.47
C ILE A 167 11.46 -0.64 15.78
N PHE A 168 10.63 -0.70 14.74
CA PHE A 168 10.19 -1.97 14.13
C PHE A 168 10.83 -2.29 12.78
N GLY A 169 11.69 -1.41 12.24
CA GLY A 169 12.22 -1.51 10.89
C GLY A 169 11.27 -0.95 9.84
N LEU A 170 11.51 -1.28 8.57
CA LEU A 170 10.62 -0.91 7.48
C LEU A 170 9.32 -1.74 7.54
N PHE A 171 8.31 -1.30 6.80
CA PHE A 171 7.04 -2.05 6.68
C PHE A 171 7.28 -3.52 6.31
N SER A 172 8.22 -3.78 5.38
CA SER A 172 8.61 -5.13 4.98
C SER A 172 9.22 -5.96 6.11
N ASP A 173 9.88 -5.35 7.10
CA ASP A 173 10.48 -6.07 8.24
C ASP A 173 9.41 -6.59 9.22
N THR A 174 8.20 -6.07 9.11
CA THR A 174 7.03 -6.51 9.90
C THR A 174 6.25 -7.65 9.23
N VAL A 175 6.55 -7.96 7.98
CA VAL A 175 5.92 -9.05 7.23
C VAL A 175 6.48 -10.40 7.68
N VAL A 176 5.62 -11.41 7.80
CA VAL A 176 6.02 -12.77 8.19
C VAL A 176 5.78 -13.81 7.09
N ALA A 177 4.87 -13.54 6.16
CA ALA A 177 4.64 -14.37 4.99
C ALA A 177 4.09 -13.56 3.83
N LEU A 178 4.42 -14.00 2.61
CA LEU A 178 3.96 -13.42 1.36
C LEU A 178 3.37 -14.52 0.49
N GLU A 179 2.20 -14.28 -0.08
CA GLU A 179 1.66 -15.11 -1.15
C GLU A 179 1.87 -14.39 -2.48
N VAL A 180 2.61 -15.04 -3.37
CA VAL A 180 3.09 -14.45 -4.62
C VAL A 180 2.73 -15.38 -5.76
N VAL A 181 2.22 -14.82 -6.85
CA VAL A 181 2.17 -15.54 -8.13
C VAL A 181 3.37 -15.14 -8.98
N LEU A 182 4.11 -16.14 -9.43
CA LEU A 182 5.28 -16.01 -10.28
C LEU A 182 4.90 -15.89 -11.75
N ALA A 183 5.87 -15.54 -12.59
CA ALA A 183 5.64 -15.31 -14.03
C ALA A 183 5.18 -16.57 -14.79
N ASP A 184 5.49 -17.77 -14.28
CA ASP A 184 5.04 -19.06 -14.82
C ASP A 184 3.63 -19.45 -14.34
N GLY A 185 2.99 -18.62 -13.51
CA GLY A 185 1.68 -18.88 -12.93
C GLY A 185 1.72 -19.71 -11.64
N LYS A 186 2.90 -20.10 -11.14
CA LYS A 186 3.02 -20.80 -9.86
C LYS A 186 2.70 -19.85 -8.71
N VAL A 187 1.76 -20.25 -7.84
CA VAL A 187 1.46 -19.55 -6.59
C VAL A 187 2.32 -20.15 -5.49
N VAL A 188 3.07 -19.29 -4.81
CA VAL A 188 3.99 -19.70 -3.74
C VAL A 188 3.71 -18.90 -2.48
N ARG A 189 3.88 -19.55 -1.33
CA ARG A 189 3.93 -18.89 -0.04
C ARG A 189 5.40 -18.77 0.37
N ALA A 190 5.91 -17.55 0.42
CA ALA A 190 7.28 -17.25 0.81
C ALA A 190 7.35 -16.82 2.27
N THR A 191 8.22 -17.47 3.04
CA THR A 191 8.57 -17.10 4.42
C THR A 191 10.08 -17.12 4.60
N LYS A 192 10.56 -16.52 5.70
CA LYS A 192 11.99 -16.50 6.05
C LYS A 192 12.65 -17.88 6.16
N ASP A 193 11.88 -18.93 6.42
CA ASP A 193 12.32 -20.24 6.88
C ASP A 193 11.90 -21.41 5.96
N ASN A 194 11.40 -21.12 4.76
CA ASN A 194 11.04 -22.15 3.79
C ASN A 194 11.87 -22.08 2.49
N GLU A 195 11.53 -22.95 1.53
CA GLU A 195 12.20 -23.06 0.23
C GLU A 195 12.13 -21.81 -0.66
N TYR A 196 11.30 -20.81 -0.32
CA TYR A 196 11.19 -19.52 -1.02
C TYR A 196 11.72 -18.36 -0.16
N SER A 197 12.63 -18.64 0.77
CA SER A 197 13.24 -17.62 1.65
C SER A 197 14.00 -16.55 0.86
N ASP A 198 14.67 -16.94 -0.23
CA ASP A 198 15.31 -16.01 -1.16
C ASP A 198 14.30 -15.01 -1.77
N LEU A 199 13.14 -15.51 -2.22
CA LEU A 199 12.04 -14.69 -2.72
C LEU A 199 11.46 -13.80 -1.61
N PHE A 200 11.28 -14.33 -0.39
CA PHE A 200 10.79 -13.56 0.75
C PHE A 200 11.65 -12.32 1.01
N TYR A 201 12.98 -12.46 0.99
CA TYR A 201 13.90 -11.34 1.19
C TYR A 201 14.08 -10.46 -0.06
N ALA A 202 13.83 -10.99 -1.26
CA ALA A 202 13.98 -10.25 -2.51
C ALA A 202 12.74 -9.43 -2.93
N ILE A 203 11.54 -9.81 -2.47
CA ILE A 203 10.29 -9.10 -2.80
C ILE A 203 10.28 -7.65 -2.28
N PRO A 204 10.69 -7.36 -1.03
CA PRO A 204 10.84 -5.99 -0.59
C PRO A 204 11.66 -5.17 -1.59
N TRP A 205 11.17 -3.98 -1.93
CA TRP A 205 11.81 -3.06 -2.88
C TRP A 205 11.87 -3.52 -4.34
N SER A 206 11.38 -4.71 -4.66
CA SER A 206 11.35 -5.23 -6.03
C SER A 206 10.50 -4.40 -6.99
N GLN A 207 9.68 -3.46 -6.49
CA GLN A 207 8.70 -2.72 -7.28
C GLN A 207 7.71 -3.63 -8.03
N GLY A 208 7.48 -4.86 -7.53
CA GLY A 208 6.60 -5.84 -8.16
C GLY A 208 7.18 -6.52 -9.40
N THR A 209 8.51 -6.52 -9.57
CA THR A 209 9.18 -7.12 -10.74
C THR A 209 9.41 -8.62 -10.63
N LEU A 210 9.45 -9.18 -9.40
CA LEU A 210 9.76 -10.59 -9.15
C LEU A 210 8.49 -11.48 -9.10
N GLY A 211 7.32 -10.87 -8.97
CA GLY A 211 6.05 -11.56 -8.89
C GLY A 211 4.92 -10.60 -8.48
N LEU A 212 3.69 -11.06 -8.59
CA LEU A 212 2.52 -10.30 -8.16
C LEU A 212 2.10 -10.77 -6.77
N LEU A 213 2.03 -9.83 -5.82
CA LEU A 213 1.51 -10.10 -4.48
C LEU A 213 0.02 -10.42 -4.56
N LEU A 214 -0.41 -11.45 -3.82
CA LEU A 214 -1.81 -11.89 -3.70
C LEU A 214 -2.30 -11.71 -2.26
N SER A 215 -1.47 -12.01 -1.27
CA SER A 215 -1.73 -11.70 0.14
C SER A 215 -0.42 -11.54 0.93
N ALA A 216 -0.50 -10.90 2.10
CA ALA A 216 0.60 -10.76 3.04
C ALA A 216 0.12 -10.97 4.47
N GLU A 217 0.95 -11.61 5.30
CA GLU A 217 0.77 -11.71 6.75
C GLU A 217 1.70 -10.69 7.42
N ILE A 218 1.14 -9.79 8.23
CA ILE A 218 1.82 -8.61 8.79
C ILE A 218 1.63 -8.58 10.31
N LYS A 219 2.69 -8.29 11.05
CA LYS A 219 2.63 -8.20 12.52
C LYS A 219 1.75 -7.05 12.99
N LEU A 220 0.94 -7.36 13.99
CA LEU A 220 0.16 -6.43 14.78
C LEU A 220 0.87 -6.14 16.12
N ILE A 221 0.61 -4.95 16.65
CA ILE A 221 1.02 -4.54 17.99
C ILE A 221 -0.20 -4.05 18.77
N PRO A 222 -0.20 -4.20 20.11
CA PRO A 222 -1.21 -3.57 20.95
C PRO A 222 -1.03 -2.05 20.91
N VAL A 223 -2.15 -1.33 20.87
CA VAL A 223 -2.19 0.14 20.91
C VAL A 223 -3.29 0.65 21.84
N ASP A 224 -3.01 1.78 22.47
CA ASP A 224 -3.99 2.53 23.23
C ASP A 224 -4.88 3.37 22.31
N GLN A 225 -6.08 3.70 22.78
CA GLN A 225 -7.03 4.54 22.02
C GLN A 225 -6.54 5.99 21.85
N TYR A 226 -5.64 6.45 22.72
CA TYR A 226 -5.19 7.83 22.76
C TYR A 226 -3.67 7.90 22.87
N VAL A 227 -3.09 8.85 22.15
CA VAL A 227 -1.66 9.15 22.21
C VAL A 227 -1.43 10.51 22.85
N LYS A 228 -0.44 10.61 23.73
CA LYS A 228 0.00 11.89 24.31
C LYS A 228 0.99 12.55 23.37
N LEU A 229 0.58 13.62 22.70
CA LEU A 229 1.48 14.44 21.89
C LEU A 229 2.24 15.43 22.77
N THR A 230 3.57 15.47 22.61
CA THR A 230 4.43 16.44 23.29
C THR A 230 5.19 17.24 22.24
N TYR A 231 4.89 18.54 22.13
CA TYR A 231 5.61 19.45 21.26
C TYR A 231 6.76 20.14 22.02
N LYS A 232 7.97 20.06 21.48
CA LYS A 232 9.15 20.73 22.04
C LYS A 232 9.81 21.59 20.97
N PRO A 233 9.66 22.93 21.01
CA PRO A 233 10.36 23.78 20.08
C PRO A 233 11.86 23.76 20.40
N VAL A 234 12.69 23.55 19.38
CA VAL A 234 14.15 23.64 19.49
C VAL A 234 14.62 24.79 18.61
N ARG A 235 15.47 25.65 19.15
CA ARG A 235 16.08 26.79 18.44
C ARG A 235 17.58 26.73 18.69
N GLY A 236 18.37 26.99 17.66
CA GLY A 236 19.82 26.87 17.78
C GLY A 236 20.52 26.67 16.45
N ASN A 237 21.81 26.35 16.54
CA ASN A 237 22.61 25.93 15.39
C ASN A 237 22.29 24.46 15.00
N LEU A 238 22.79 24.02 13.85
CA LEU A 238 22.54 22.67 13.33
C LEU A 238 22.91 21.55 14.32
N LYS A 239 23.97 21.73 15.11
CA LYS A 239 24.43 20.72 16.07
C LYS A 239 23.43 20.58 17.22
N GLU A 240 22.88 21.69 17.71
CA GLU A 240 21.86 21.72 18.76
C GLU A 240 20.54 21.09 18.26
N LEU A 241 20.15 21.40 17.03
CA LEU A 241 18.96 20.80 16.39
C LEU A 241 19.12 19.28 16.22
N ALA A 242 20.27 18.83 15.73
CA ALA A 242 20.56 17.41 15.54
C ALA A 242 20.61 16.64 16.87
N GLN A 243 21.22 17.23 17.91
CA GLN A 243 21.24 16.62 19.24
C GLN A 243 19.83 16.50 19.82
N ALA A 244 19.01 17.55 19.74
CA ALA A 244 17.65 17.50 20.25
C ALA A 244 16.76 16.49 19.49
N TYR A 245 16.99 16.31 18.18
CA TYR A 245 16.36 15.25 17.40
C TYR A 245 16.79 13.87 17.93
N ALA A 246 18.09 13.61 18.09
CA ALA A 246 18.59 12.34 18.64
C ALA A 246 18.04 12.05 20.05
N ASP A 247 18.00 13.06 20.92
CA ASP A 247 17.44 12.98 22.27
C ASP A 247 15.94 12.68 22.28
N SER A 248 15.22 12.96 21.18
CA SER A 248 13.79 12.67 21.06
C SER A 248 13.47 11.19 20.82
N PHE A 249 14.42 10.43 20.27
CA PHE A 249 14.31 8.98 20.07
C PHE A 249 14.92 8.17 21.21
N ALA A 250 15.72 8.80 22.09
CA ALA A 250 16.27 8.13 23.25
C ALA A 250 15.14 7.77 24.23
N PRO A 251 14.96 6.49 24.61
CA PRO A 251 13.96 6.11 25.58
C PRO A 251 14.24 6.86 26.89
N LYS A 252 13.34 7.75 27.27
CA LYS A 252 13.36 8.36 28.60
C LYS A 252 12.98 7.27 29.57
N ARG A 253 13.93 6.83 30.40
CA ARG A 253 13.62 6.05 31.61
C ARG A 253 12.61 6.89 32.40
N TRP A 254 11.39 6.38 32.56
CA TRP A 254 10.37 6.95 33.43
C TRP A 254 10.60 6.44 34.84
#